data_AF-A0A366XSM2-F1
#
_entry.id   AF-A0A366XSM2-F1
#
_cell.length_a   1.000
_cell.length_b   1.000
_cell.length_c   1.000
_cell.angle_alpha   90.00
_cell.angle_beta   90.00
_cell.angle_gamma   90.00
#
_symmetry.space_group_name_H-M   'P 1'
#
loop_
_entity.id
_entity.type
_entity.pdbx_description
1 polymer ?
#
loop_
_entity_poly.entity_id
_entity_poly.type
_entity_poly.pdbx_seq_one_letter_code
_entity_poly.pdbx_strand_id
1 'polypeptide(L)'
;MWEQGFVLAVLLGIITCLLTTKIKPSIIFASASFIAFLAGMIELKSVAENFTNSSLLTLVLLVLASCALEKTRLISWVSRIISNGKLGTVVAKLGVSTALLSSFTNNTAVVVSLISAIKRNQKHAPSKLLIPLSYAAILGGTLTLIGTSTNLIINSFVEDVGLPSLSFFAPTMIGLAVLFGGVLILIPLSYLLPDYDDQNQDDLPYFLEARVEPGSPLVGRSVSENNLRALRKLFLAEVIRDGETKTSIDPDFVLMARDRLLFCGDVESVATLQEIQGLTLFGQHHLNGQSFVEVVVSSSASFCNKTLKTSHFRDRFDAVVVAIRRGHERLEGGLGNITLTAGDTLVLVPGKRFESERQAHRREFVLINDLDSSAKLDQSKSTLVLLGFAAVIGCSLLGYVPIIKGLSLYLLAMIVMGIIQVGEIRRRFPIDIVVIVGSALSIAQLMISSGLSMRMGEMFMEAFNGWGVFGALVATYFVTLILTELVTNNAAAALSFPIGYSMAIGYGVDPMPFIMAVLFGASASFISPYGYQTNLLVYSVGNYQMKDYLRIGVPISIVYSGLVLSLIPYFFPF
;
A
#
# COMPACT_ATOMS: atom_id res chain seq x y z
N MET A 1 -36.54 18.24 -2.94
CA MET A 1 -35.77 18.66 -4.13
C MET A 1 -34.44 19.32 -3.74
N TRP A 2 -34.41 20.33 -2.86
CA TRP A 2 -33.14 20.94 -2.40
C TRP A 2 -32.20 19.92 -1.73
N GLU A 3 -32.72 19.07 -0.84
CA GLU A 3 -31.91 18.04 -0.15
C GLU A 3 -31.24 17.09 -1.14
N GLN A 4 -31.98 16.57 -2.13
CA GLN A 4 -31.42 15.71 -3.19
C GLN A 4 -30.32 16.42 -3.99
N GLY A 5 -30.52 17.69 -4.34
CA GLY A 5 -29.51 18.49 -5.04
C GLY A 5 -28.25 18.71 -4.20
N PHE A 6 -28.42 18.95 -2.89
CA PHE A 6 -27.30 19.05 -1.95
C PHE A 6 -26.51 17.74 -1.85
N VAL A 7 -27.18 16.61 -1.66
CA VAL A 7 -26.52 15.30 -1.56
C VAL A 7 -25.79 14.95 -2.85
N LEU A 8 -26.40 15.22 -4.01
CA LEU A 8 -25.76 15.02 -5.31
C LEU A 8 -24.51 15.91 -5.45
N ALA A 9 -24.59 17.17 -5.04
CA ALA A 9 -23.44 18.08 -5.05
C ALA A 9 -22.31 17.59 -4.13
N VAL A 10 -22.64 17.05 -2.95
CA VAL A 10 -21.66 16.42 -2.05
C VAL A 10 -20.98 15.23 -2.71
N LEU A 11 -21.75 14.32 -3.34
CA LEU A 11 -21.20 13.14 -4.02
C LEU A 11 -20.28 13.53 -5.20
N LEU A 12 -20.74 14.44 -6.06
CA LEU A 12 -19.94 14.96 -7.17
C LEU A 12 -18.70 15.68 -6.67
N GLY A 13 -18.80 16.40 -5.55
CA GLY A 13 -17.67 17.02 -4.86
C GLY A 13 -16.65 15.99 -4.40
N ILE A 14 -17.08 14.89 -3.75
CA ILE A 14 -16.18 13.81 -3.33
C ILE A 14 -15.47 13.20 -4.54
N ILE A 15 -16.20 12.84 -5.59
CA ILE A 15 -15.63 12.24 -6.81
C ILE A 15 -14.64 13.21 -7.46
N THR A 16 -15.02 14.48 -7.63
CA THR A 16 -14.17 15.49 -8.26
C THR A 16 -12.90 15.72 -7.45
N CYS A 17 -13.01 15.86 -6.13
CA CYS A 17 -11.85 16.01 -5.26
C CYS A 17 -10.93 14.79 -5.31
N LEU A 18 -11.47 13.57 -5.30
CA LEU A 18 -10.69 12.34 -5.36
C LEU A 18 -9.94 12.19 -6.70
N LEU A 19 -10.53 12.64 -7.81
CA LEU A 19 -9.92 12.54 -9.14
C LEU A 19 -8.94 13.68 -9.45
N THR A 20 -9.18 14.89 -8.93
CA THR A 20 -8.41 16.09 -9.31
C THR A 20 -7.38 16.51 -8.26
N THR A 21 -7.53 16.07 -7.01
CA THR A 21 -6.66 16.47 -5.90
C THR A 21 -5.86 15.28 -5.37
N LYS A 22 -4.78 15.59 -4.65
CA LYS A 22 -3.95 14.59 -3.95
C LYS A 22 -4.31 14.47 -2.47
N ILE A 23 -5.48 14.96 -2.07
CA ILE A 23 -5.93 14.94 -0.67
C ILE A 23 -6.28 13.50 -0.29
N LYS A 24 -5.96 13.09 0.94
CA LYS A 24 -6.28 11.74 1.43
C LYS A 24 -7.79 11.49 1.39
N PRO A 25 -8.26 10.31 0.92
CA PRO A 25 -9.68 9.99 0.89
C PRO A 25 -10.38 10.15 2.23
N SER A 26 -9.73 9.78 3.34
CA SER A 26 -10.25 9.95 4.70
C SER A 26 -10.63 11.40 5.00
N ILE A 27 -9.83 12.38 4.58
CA ILE A 27 -10.11 13.81 4.77
C ILE A 27 -11.30 14.25 3.90
N ILE A 28 -11.37 13.80 2.65
CA ILE A 28 -12.46 14.16 1.73
C ILE A 28 -13.80 13.64 2.27
N PHE A 29 -13.86 12.36 2.64
CA PHE A 29 -15.07 11.74 3.20
C PHE A 29 -15.46 12.39 4.54
N ALA A 30 -14.50 12.61 5.45
CA ALA A 30 -14.76 13.29 6.71
C ALA A 30 -15.31 14.71 6.50
N SER A 31 -14.71 15.48 5.57
CA SER A 31 -15.15 16.84 5.28
C SER A 31 -16.56 16.85 4.69
N ALA A 32 -16.87 15.94 3.76
CA ALA A 32 -18.19 15.81 3.18
C ALA A 32 -19.26 15.46 4.23
N SER A 33 -18.98 14.47 5.08
CA SER A 33 -19.86 14.08 6.19
C SER A 33 -20.04 15.23 7.20
N PHE A 34 -18.98 15.97 7.51
CA PHE A 34 -19.03 17.10 8.43
C PHE A 34 -19.80 18.30 7.86
N ILE A 35 -19.65 18.60 6.56
CA ILE A 35 -20.45 19.62 5.87
C ILE A 35 -21.93 19.25 5.90
N ALA A 36 -22.27 17.99 5.65
CA ALA A 36 -23.65 17.50 5.73
C ALA A 36 -24.22 17.60 7.16
N PHE A 37 -23.41 17.30 8.17
CA PHE A 37 -23.77 17.49 9.58
C PHE A 37 -24.02 18.98 9.90
N LEU A 38 -23.13 19.89 9.51
CA LEU A 38 -23.29 21.33 9.71
C LEU A 38 -24.51 21.90 8.96
N ALA A 39 -24.85 21.33 7.81
CA ALA A 39 -26.04 21.68 7.05
C ALA A 39 -27.35 21.18 7.70
N GLY A 40 -27.28 20.46 8.82
CA GLY A 40 -28.45 19.89 9.51
C GLY A 40 -29.07 18.69 8.78
N MET A 41 -28.35 18.09 7.83
CA MET A 41 -28.83 16.94 7.05
C MET A 41 -28.58 15.60 7.73
N ILE A 42 -27.66 15.55 8.70
CA ILE A 42 -27.31 14.36 9.47
C ILE A 42 -27.32 14.70 10.94
N GLU A 43 -27.99 13.89 11.76
CA GLU A 43 -28.01 14.04 13.22
C GLU A 43 -26.73 13.49 13.85
N LEU A 44 -26.30 14.09 14.98
CA LEU A 44 -25.11 13.63 15.73
C LEU A 44 -25.24 12.16 16.15
N LYS A 45 -26.44 11.73 16.51
CA LYS A 45 -26.71 10.34 16.93
C LYS A 45 -26.41 9.36 15.79
N SER A 46 -26.91 9.64 14.59
CA SER A 46 -26.64 8.81 13.40
C SER A 46 -25.15 8.76 13.07
N VAL A 47 -24.45 9.91 13.14
CA VAL A 47 -22.99 9.93 12.97
C VAL A 47 -22.31 9.03 14.01
N ALA A 48 -22.67 9.13 15.29
CA ALA A 48 -22.06 8.31 16.34
C ALA A 48 -22.33 6.80 16.15
N GLU A 49 -23.55 6.44 15.75
CA GLU A 49 -23.93 5.05 15.43
C GLU A 49 -23.09 4.49 14.27
N ASN A 50 -22.83 5.30 13.23
CA ASN A 50 -22.01 4.89 12.08
C ASN A 50 -20.56 4.58 12.46
N PHE A 51 -19.98 5.36 13.37
CA PHE A 51 -18.61 5.13 13.87
C PHE A 51 -18.50 4.00 14.90
N THR A 52 -19.63 3.56 15.48
CA THR A 52 -19.69 2.47 16.47
C THR A 52 -20.33 1.19 15.91
N ASN A 53 -20.56 1.14 14.60
CA ASN A 53 -21.10 0.00 13.88
C ASN A 53 -20.29 -1.29 14.14
N SER A 54 -20.99 -2.41 14.33
CA SER A 54 -20.38 -3.68 14.76
C SER A 54 -19.41 -4.27 13.74
N SER A 55 -19.68 -4.09 12.44
CA SER A 55 -18.77 -4.50 11.36
C SER A 55 -17.53 -3.65 11.30
N LEU A 56 -17.66 -2.34 11.51
CA LEU A 56 -16.51 -1.44 11.57
C LEU A 56 -15.59 -1.82 12.74
N LEU A 57 -16.16 -2.11 13.91
CA LEU A 57 -15.40 -2.60 15.06
C LEU A 57 -14.73 -3.96 14.77
N THR A 58 -15.43 -4.87 14.11
CA THR A 58 -14.89 -6.16 13.68
C THR A 58 -13.71 -5.97 12.72
N LEU A 59 -13.83 -5.07 11.75
CA LEU A 59 -12.76 -4.70 10.81
C LEU A 59 -11.52 -4.18 11.55
N VAL A 60 -11.69 -3.28 12.51
CA VAL A 60 -10.58 -2.77 13.33
C VAL A 60 -9.91 -3.91 14.10
N LEU A 61 -10.68 -4.79 14.74
CA LEU A 61 -10.14 -5.95 15.46
C LEU A 61 -9.39 -6.91 14.54
N LEU A 62 -9.86 -7.13 13.31
CA LEU A 62 -9.18 -7.98 12.32
C LEU A 62 -7.84 -7.39 11.88
N VAL A 63 -7.81 -6.08 11.60
CA VAL A 63 -6.55 -5.38 11.25
C VAL A 63 -5.56 -5.44 12.41
N LEU A 64 -6.03 -5.33 13.65
CA LEU A 64 -5.17 -5.45 14.83
C LEU A 64 -4.73 -6.89 15.09
N ALA A 65 -5.61 -7.87 14.88
CA ALA A 65 -5.31 -9.30 15.01
C ALA A 65 -4.29 -9.77 13.97
N SER A 66 -4.33 -9.22 12.76
CA SER A 66 -3.36 -9.55 11.70
C SER A 66 -1.93 -9.14 12.06
N CYS A 67 -1.73 -8.17 12.96
CA CYS A 67 -0.40 -7.81 13.47
C CYS A 67 0.30 -8.99 14.17
N ALA A 68 -0.45 -9.90 14.82
CA ALA A 68 0.14 -11.13 15.36
C ALA A 68 0.48 -12.13 14.24
N LEU A 69 -0.41 -12.27 13.25
CA LEU A 69 -0.21 -13.17 12.11
C LEU A 69 1.03 -12.79 11.30
N GLU A 70 1.30 -11.50 11.11
CA GLU A 70 2.49 -10.98 10.44
C GLU A 70 3.82 -11.39 11.10
N LYS A 71 3.82 -11.71 12.41
CA LYS A 71 5.03 -12.13 13.15
C LYS A 71 5.26 -13.65 13.12
N THR A 72 4.33 -14.40 12.55
CA THR A 72 4.42 -15.86 12.43
C THR A 72 5.45 -16.28 11.37
N ARG A 73 5.83 -17.56 11.37
CA ARG A 73 6.80 -18.11 10.41
C ARG A 73 6.21 -18.47 9.04
N LEU A 74 4.93 -18.15 8.78
CA LEU A 74 4.23 -18.46 7.51
C LEU A 74 5.00 -17.98 6.26
N ILE A 75 5.64 -16.83 6.37
CA ILE A 75 6.39 -16.19 5.27
C ILE A 75 7.64 -17.00 4.90
N SER A 76 8.34 -17.54 5.90
CA SER A 76 9.55 -18.35 5.68
C SER A 76 9.25 -19.68 4.98
N TRP A 77 8.04 -20.21 5.15
CA TRP A 77 7.56 -21.41 4.46
C TRP A 77 7.38 -21.15 2.96
N VAL A 78 6.74 -20.04 2.58
CA VAL A 78 6.54 -19.66 1.17
C VAL A 78 7.88 -19.43 0.45
N SER A 79 8.85 -18.77 1.10
CA SER A 79 10.18 -18.56 0.53
C SER A 79 10.88 -19.85 0.11
N ARG A 80 10.67 -20.97 0.81
CA ARG A 80 11.27 -22.28 0.47
C ARG A 80 10.61 -22.95 -0.73
N ILE A 81 9.33 -22.66 -0.96
CA ILE A 81 8.53 -23.26 -2.04
C ILE A 81 8.90 -22.66 -3.41
N ILE A 82 9.33 -21.40 -3.43
CA ILE A 82 9.59 -20.59 -4.63
C ILE A 82 11.00 -20.84 -5.22
N SER A 83 11.92 -21.47 -4.48
CA SER A 83 13.34 -21.55 -4.88
C SER A 83 13.62 -22.46 -6.08
N ASN A 84 12.78 -23.47 -6.35
CA ASN A 84 13.05 -24.51 -7.36
C ASN A 84 11.87 -24.74 -8.32
N GLY A 85 12.15 -24.64 -9.62
CA GLY A 85 11.22 -25.00 -10.71
C GLY A 85 11.47 -24.27 -12.03
N LYS A 86 10.64 -24.57 -13.04
CA LYS A 86 10.48 -23.71 -14.25
C LYS A 86 9.65 -22.47 -13.87
N LEU A 87 9.79 -21.37 -14.60
CA LEU A 87 9.12 -20.09 -14.29
C LEU A 87 7.61 -20.28 -14.04
N GLY A 88 6.90 -20.93 -14.98
CA GLY A 88 5.46 -21.18 -14.81
C GLY A 88 5.10 -21.99 -13.56
N THR A 89 5.90 -22.97 -13.17
CA THR A 89 5.70 -23.74 -11.92
C THR A 89 5.94 -22.88 -10.69
N VAL A 90 6.96 -22.02 -10.73
CA VAL A 90 7.28 -21.09 -9.64
C VAL A 90 6.15 -20.07 -9.48
N VAL A 91 5.66 -19.50 -10.59
CA VAL A 91 4.53 -18.56 -10.61
C VAL A 91 3.24 -19.22 -10.11
N ALA A 92 2.96 -20.47 -10.51
CA ALA A 92 1.79 -21.19 -10.00
C ALA A 92 1.87 -21.45 -8.49
N LYS A 93 3.01 -21.95 -8.01
CA LYS A 93 3.25 -22.17 -6.58
C LYS A 93 3.16 -20.88 -5.78
N LEU A 94 3.84 -19.82 -6.25
CA LEU A 94 3.80 -18.48 -5.69
C LEU A 94 2.36 -17.97 -5.65
N GLY A 95 1.61 -18.13 -6.74
CA GLY A 95 0.23 -17.70 -6.87
C GLY A 95 -0.67 -18.33 -5.81
N VAL A 96 -0.67 -19.67 -5.73
CA VAL A 96 -1.48 -20.40 -4.75
C VAL A 96 -1.05 -20.09 -3.32
N SER A 97 0.26 -20.12 -3.02
CA SER A 97 0.73 -19.88 -1.65
C SER A 97 0.47 -18.46 -1.19
N THR A 98 0.67 -17.47 -2.07
CA THR A 98 0.43 -16.06 -1.77
C THR A 98 -1.05 -15.82 -1.56
N ALA A 99 -1.91 -16.36 -2.44
CA ALA A 99 -3.35 -16.20 -2.33
C ALA A 99 -3.90 -16.77 -1.02
N LEU A 100 -3.43 -17.94 -0.60
CA LEU A 100 -3.81 -18.55 0.68
C LEU A 100 -3.33 -17.75 1.89
N LEU A 101 -2.17 -17.09 1.83
CA LEU A 101 -1.74 -16.21 2.91
C LEU A 101 -2.60 -14.94 2.93
N SER A 102 -2.82 -14.34 1.77
CA SER A 102 -3.60 -13.11 1.60
C SER A 102 -5.06 -13.29 2.00
N SER A 103 -5.64 -14.48 1.85
CA SER A 103 -7.03 -14.72 2.23
C SER A 103 -7.29 -14.62 3.73
N PHE A 104 -6.25 -14.55 4.57
CA PHE A 104 -6.37 -14.42 6.03
C PHE A 104 -5.54 -13.28 6.62
N THR A 105 -4.75 -12.58 5.80
CA THR A 105 -3.81 -11.55 6.26
C THR A 105 -3.85 -10.35 5.33
N ASN A 106 -3.23 -9.24 5.75
CA ASN A 106 -3.20 -8.05 4.91
C ASN A 106 -2.34 -8.30 3.65
N ASN A 107 -2.92 -8.11 2.46
CA ASN A 107 -2.23 -8.20 1.17
C ASN A 107 -0.87 -7.47 1.15
N THR A 108 -0.81 -6.26 1.72
CA THR A 108 0.41 -5.46 1.79
C THR A 108 1.49 -6.13 2.63
N ALA A 109 1.11 -6.71 3.76
CA ALA A 109 2.07 -7.41 4.61
C ALA A 109 2.62 -8.66 3.92
N VAL A 110 1.77 -9.43 3.23
CA VAL A 110 2.19 -10.60 2.45
C VAL A 110 3.20 -10.19 1.38
N VAL A 111 2.87 -9.19 0.56
CA VAL A 111 3.74 -8.74 -0.53
C VAL A 111 5.08 -8.23 0.01
N VAL A 112 5.06 -7.31 0.98
CA VAL A 112 6.28 -6.77 1.62
C VAL A 112 7.17 -7.89 2.14
N SER A 113 6.57 -8.89 2.79
CA SER A 113 7.31 -9.98 3.41
C SER A 113 7.97 -10.95 2.41
N LEU A 114 7.42 -11.04 1.19
CA LEU A 114 7.89 -11.95 0.15
C LEU A 114 8.83 -11.28 -0.86
N ILE A 115 8.90 -9.95 -0.91
CA ILE A 115 9.82 -9.22 -1.79
C ILE A 115 11.27 -9.67 -1.62
N SER A 116 11.78 -9.76 -0.38
CA SER A 116 13.17 -10.17 -0.14
C SER A 116 13.43 -11.64 -0.52
N ALA A 117 12.43 -12.51 -0.36
CA ALA A 117 12.52 -13.90 -0.81
C ALA A 117 12.59 -13.98 -2.34
N ILE A 118 11.85 -13.12 -3.04
CA ILE A 118 11.88 -13.01 -4.49
C ILE A 118 13.20 -12.40 -4.98
N LYS A 119 13.69 -11.32 -4.35
CA LYS A 119 14.99 -10.70 -4.69
C LYS A 119 16.17 -11.66 -4.54
N ARG A 120 16.12 -12.58 -3.56
CA ARG A 120 17.16 -13.61 -3.35
C ARG A 120 17.01 -14.83 -4.26
N ASN A 121 16.02 -14.88 -5.15
CA ASN A 121 15.84 -16.00 -6.05
C ASN A 121 16.97 -15.99 -7.10
N GLN A 122 17.85 -16.98 -7.06
CA GLN A 122 18.99 -17.05 -7.98
C GLN A 122 18.63 -17.54 -9.39
N LYS A 123 17.40 -18.03 -9.60
CA LYS A 123 17.02 -18.71 -10.84
C LYS A 123 16.19 -17.85 -11.80
N HIS A 124 15.36 -16.97 -11.28
CA HIS A 124 14.46 -16.13 -12.06
C HIS A 124 14.55 -14.70 -11.56
N ALA A 125 14.65 -13.74 -12.48
CA ALA A 125 14.72 -12.34 -12.10
C ALA A 125 13.50 -11.90 -11.27
N PRO A 126 13.69 -11.00 -10.29
CA PRO A 126 12.60 -10.49 -9.46
C PRO A 126 11.45 -9.88 -10.28
N SER A 127 11.77 -9.19 -11.38
CA SER A 127 10.81 -8.59 -12.32
C SER A 127 9.90 -9.60 -13.01
N LYS A 128 10.21 -10.91 -12.98
CA LYS A 128 9.31 -11.97 -13.49
C LYS A 128 8.34 -12.48 -12.43
N LEU A 129 8.57 -12.17 -11.15
CA LEU A 129 7.86 -12.76 -10.01
C LEU A 129 7.09 -11.73 -9.17
N LEU A 130 7.48 -10.46 -9.19
CA LEU A 130 6.89 -9.42 -8.33
C LEU A 130 5.46 -9.03 -8.75
N ILE A 131 5.17 -8.80 -10.04
CA ILE A 131 3.77 -8.62 -10.51
C ILE A 131 2.92 -9.86 -10.19
N PRO A 132 3.37 -11.10 -10.49
CA PRO A 132 2.63 -12.29 -10.09
C PRO A 132 2.34 -12.40 -8.60
N LEU A 133 3.31 -12.02 -7.75
CA LEU A 133 3.12 -11.93 -6.30
C LEU A 133 1.99 -10.95 -5.95
N SER A 134 2.03 -9.71 -6.48
CA SER A 134 1.00 -8.70 -6.16
C SER A 134 -0.38 -9.15 -6.56
N TYR A 135 -0.53 -9.66 -7.79
CA TYR A 135 -1.83 -10.06 -8.32
C TYR A 135 -2.38 -11.29 -7.61
N ALA A 136 -1.53 -12.24 -7.23
CA ALA A 136 -1.94 -13.37 -6.41
C ALA A 136 -2.42 -12.95 -5.01
N ALA A 137 -1.79 -11.94 -4.40
CA ALA A 137 -2.25 -11.36 -3.15
C ALA A 137 -3.62 -10.71 -3.29
N ILE A 138 -3.83 -9.93 -4.37
CA ILE A 138 -5.14 -9.31 -4.68
C ILE A 138 -6.22 -10.37 -4.86
N LEU A 139 -5.97 -11.38 -5.71
CA LEU A 139 -6.90 -12.49 -5.96
C LEU A 139 -7.21 -13.25 -4.67
N GLY A 140 -6.20 -13.55 -3.86
CA GLY A 140 -6.36 -14.21 -2.57
C GLY A 140 -7.20 -13.41 -1.57
N GLY A 141 -7.06 -12.09 -1.56
CA GLY A 141 -7.87 -11.20 -0.72
C GLY A 141 -9.38 -11.29 -1.01
N THR A 142 -9.78 -11.76 -2.20
CA THR A 142 -11.19 -11.97 -2.57
C THR A 142 -11.78 -13.30 -2.07
N LEU A 143 -10.95 -14.21 -1.54
CA LEU A 143 -11.41 -15.55 -1.14
C LEU A 143 -12.26 -15.56 0.13
N THR A 144 -12.05 -14.61 1.04
CA THR A 144 -12.79 -14.56 2.31
C THR A 144 -13.23 -13.13 2.61
N LEU A 145 -14.20 -13.01 3.52
CA LEU A 145 -14.63 -11.70 3.99
C LEU A 145 -13.50 -10.91 4.68
N ILE A 146 -12.55 -11.59 5.32
CA ILE A 146 -11.43 -10.95 6.05
C ILE A 146 -10.26 -10.61 5.12
N GLY A 147 -10.16 -11.25 3.96
CA GLY A 147 -8.97 -11.21 3.10
C GLY A 147 -8.55 -9.80 2.66
N THR A 148 -9.47 -8.85 2.58
CA THR A 148 -9.14 -7.44 2.30
C THR A 148 -10.02 -6.48 3.10
N SER A 149 -9.48 -5.29 3.41
CA SER A 149 -10.25 -4.23 4.06
C SER A 149 -11.49 -3.86 3.27
N THR A 150 -11.43 -3.91 1.93
CA THR A 150 -12.55 -3.58 1.04
C THR A 150 -13.79 -4.44 1.31
N ASN A 151 -13.61 -5.75 1.53
CA ASN A 151 -14.72 -6.68 1.77
C ASN A 151 -15.43 -6.37 3.09
N LEU A 152 -14.66 -6.01 4.11
CA LEU A 152 -15.16 -5.64 5.43
C LEU A 152 -15.86 -4.27 5.44
N ILE A 153 -15.37 -3.33 4.64
CA ILE A 153 -16.04 -2.04 4.40
C ILE A 153 -17.42 -2.31 3.79
N ILE A 154 -17.49 -3.16 2.76
CA ILE A 154 -18.75 -3.52 2.12
C ILE A 154 -19.69 -4.21 3.09
N ASN A 155 -19.19 -5.15 3.90
CA ASN A 155 -19.99 -5.78 4.95
C ASN A 155 -20.57 -4.76 5.94
N SER A 156 -19.79 -3.72 6.28
CA SER A 156 -20.26 -2.64 7.14
C SER A 156 -21.44 -1.90 6.52
N PHE A 157 -21.40 -1.63 5.21
CA PHE A 157 -22.53 -1.02 4.51
C PHE A 157 -23.73 -1.95 4.37
N VAL A 158 -23.51 -3.27 4.16
CA VAL A 158 -24.58 -4.28 4.11
C VAL A 158 -25.37 -4.28 5.42
N GLU A 159 -24.68 -4.32 6.56
CA GLU A 159 -25.34 -4.27 7.88
C GLU A 159 -26.06 -2.94 8.13
N ASP A 160 -25.51 -1.83 7.65
CA ASP A 160 -26.07 -0.50 7.84
C ASP A 160 -27.41 -0.30 7.12
N VAL A 161 -27.55 -0.88 5.92
CA VAL A 161 -28.83 -0.89 5.19
C VAL A 161 -29.82 -1.92 5.73
N GLY A 162 -29.50 -2.59 6.85
CA GLY A 162 -30.37 -3.54 7.54
C GLY A 162 -30.31 -4.96 6.99
N LEU A 163 -29.37 -5.28 6.10
CA LEU A 163 -29.17 -6.64 5.61
C LEU A 163 -28.31 -7.46 6.60
N PRO A 164 -28.48 -8.80 6.64
CA PRO A 164 -27.61 -9.65 7.42
C PRO A 164 -26.15 -9.52 6.99
N SER A 165 -25.22 -9.62 7.95
CA SER A 165 -23.79 -9.69 7.68
C SER A 165 -23.48 -10.75 6.62
N LEU A 166 -22.60 -10.42 5.67
CA LEU A 166 -22.09 -11.37 4.70
C LEU A 166 -21.46 -12.57 5.42
N SER A 167 -21.79 -13.77 4.95
CA SER A 167 -21.11 -14.97 5.42
C SER A 167 -19.61 -14.88 5.15
N PHE A 168 -18.80 -15.46 6.04
CA PHE A 168 -17.35 -15.44 5.94
C PHE A 168 -16.81 -15.94 4.58
N PHE A 169 -17.49 -16.94 4.00
CA PHE A 169 -17.16 -17.54 2.70
C PHE A 169 -18.11 -17.10 1.57
N ALA A 170 -18.89 -16.04 1.76
CA ALA A 170 -19.79 -15.53 0.72
C ALA A 170 -19.08 -15.27 -0.64
N PRO A 171 -17.88 -14.65 -0.70
CA PRO A 171 -17.21 -14.43 -1.98
C PRO A 171 -16.43 -15.66 -2.47
N THR A 172 -16.29 -16.72 -1.68
CA THR A 172 -15.27 -17.77 -1.91
C THR A 172 -15.43 -18.52 -3.22
N MET A 173 -16.66 -18.85 -3.64
CA MET A 173 -16.84 -19.61 -4.88
C MET A 173 -16.42 -18.81 -6.11
N ILE A 174 -16.80 -17.53 -6.17
CA ILE A 174 -16.37 -16.61 -7.23
C ILE A 174 -14.87 -16.32 -7.09
N GLY A 175 -14.40 -16.10 -5.85
CA GLY A 175 -12.99 -15.88 -5.48
C GLY A 175 -12.07 -17.00 -5.96
N LEU A 176 -12.47 -18.26 -5.79
CA LEU A 176 -11.72 -19.43 -6.26
C LEU A 176 -11.67 -19.50 -7.79
N ALA A 177 -12.78 -19.18 -8.46
CA ALA A 177 -12.82 -19.15 -9.92
C ALA A 177 -11.89 -18.06 -10.49
N VAL A 178 -11.95 -16.84 -9.93
CA VAL A 178 -11.06 -15.75 -10.37
C VAL A 178 -9.61 -16.00 -9.98
N LEU A 179 -9.33 -16.63 -8.84
CA LEU A 179 -7.98 -17.04 -8.46
C LEU A 179 -7.43 -18.05 -9.47
N PHE A 180 -8.21 -19.09 -9.79
CA PHE A 180 -7.80 -20.12 -10.73
C PHE A 180 -7.59 -19.54 -12.13
N GLY A 181 -8.57 -18.80 -12.65
CA GLY A 181 -8.47 -18.14 -13.95
C GLY A 181 -7.33 -17.12 -14.02
N GLY A 182 -7.16 -16.34 -12.96
CA GLY A 182 -6.08 -15.36 -12.81
C GLY A 182 -4.70 -16.00 -12.78
N VAL A 183 -4.48 -17.05 -11.99
CA VAL A 183 -3.20 -17.78 -11.96
C VAL A 183 -2.92 -18.47 -13.30
N LEU A 184 -3.94 -19.06 -13.93
CA LEU A 184 -3.79 -19.74 -15.22
C LEU A 184 -3.29 -18.78 -16.29
N ILE A 185 -3.89 -17.58 -16.41
CA ILE A 185 -3.45 -16.58 -17.39
C ILE A 185 -2.14 -15.89 -16.99
N LEU A 186 -1.87 -15.75 -15.68
CA LEU A 186 -0.65 -15.15 -15.16
C LEU A 186 0.60 -15.99 -15.49
N ILE A 187 0.48 -17.32 -15.60
CA ILE A 187 1.59 -18.20 -15.97
C ILE A 187 2.19 -17.83 -17.34
N PRO A 188 1.46 -17.85 -18.47
CA PRO A 188 2.01 -17.44 -19.76
C PRO A 188 2.37 -15.95 -19.78
N LEU A 189 1.60 -15.09 -19.12
CA LEU A 189 1.90 -13.65 -19.05
C LEU A 189 3.22 -13.35 -18.32
N SER A 190 3.60 -14.16 -17.34
CA SER A 190 4.88 -13.99 -16.63
C SER A 190 6.10 -14.11 -17.55
N TYR A 191 5.99 -14.83 -18.68
CA TYR A 191 7.06 -14.90 -19.67
C TYR A 191 7.21 -13.59 -20.46
N LEU A 192 6.14 -12.79 -20.59
CA LEU A 192 6.14 -11.49 -21.28
C LEU A 192 6.67 -10.34 -20.42
N LEU A 193 6.76 -10.52 -19.11
CA LEU A 193 7.33 -9.53 -18.20
C LEU A 193 8.79 -9.21 -18.56
N PRO A 194 9.28 -8.00 -18.25
CA PRO A 194 10.69 -7.68 -18.47
C PRO A 194 11.60 -8.55 -17.60
N ASP A 195 12.83 -8.75 -18.08
CA ASP A 195 13.91 -9.43 -17.36
C ASP A 195 14.91 -8.36 -16.90
N TYR A 196 14.57 -7.71 -15.78
CA TYR A 196 15.44 -6.76 -15.11
C TYR A 196 16.17 -7.53 -14.02
N ASP A 197 17.35 -8.05 -14.35
CA ASP A 197 18.22 -8.67 -13.36
C ASP A 197 18.88 -7.55 -12.54
N ASP A 198 18.72 -7.58 -11.21
CA ASP A 198 19.26 -6.60 -10.24
C ASP A 198 20.81 -6.75 -10.12
N GLN A 199 21.45 -7.54 -11.00
CA GLN A 199 22.89 -7.79 -11.01
C GLN A 199 23.74 -6.63 -11.57
N ASN A 200 23.13 -5.66 -12.25
CA ASN A 200 23.84 -4.44 -12.62
C ASN A 200 23.96 -3.52 -11.39
N GLN A 201 25.00 -3.76 -10.57
CA GLN A 201 25.50 -2.84 -9.54
C GLN A 201 25.94 -1.47 -10.09
N ASP A 202 25.92 -1.28 -11.41
CA ASP A 202 26.31 -0.05 -12.11
C ASP A 202 25.43 1.18 -11.78
N ASP A 203 24.32 1.00 -11.03
CA ASP A 203 23.34 2.05 -10.69
C ASP A 203 23.44 2.63 -9.26
N LEU A 204 24.39 2.17 -8.43
CA LEU A 204 24.68 2.86 -7.16
C LEU A 204 25.19 4.28 -7.44
N PRO A 205 24.80 5.31 -6.65
CA PRO A 205 25.30 6.66 -6.86
C PRO A 205 26.83 6.67 -6.79
N TYR A 206 27.47 7.38 -7.69
CA TYR A 206 28.92 7.49 -7.68
C TYR A 206 29.34 8.25 -6.43
N PHE A 207 30.30 7.65 -5.71
CA PHE A 207 30.93 8.29 -4.57
C PHE A 207 32.28 8.83 -4.99
N LEU A 208 32.51 10.08 -4.59
CA LEU A 208 33.76 10.78 -4.79
C LEU A 208 34.39 10.95 -3.42
N GLU A 209 35.53 10.30 -3.23
CA GLU A 209 36.34 10.48 -2.03
C GLU A 209 37.30 11.64 -2.27
N ALA A 210 37.28 12.61 -1.36
CA ALA A 210 38.24 13.70 -1.36
C ALA A 210 38.89 13.81 0.00
N ARG A 211 40.18 14.16 0.05
CA ARG A 211 40.91 14.38 1.30
C ARG A 211 41.15 15.87 1.49
N VAL A 212 41.02 16.32 2.73
CA VAL A 212 41.41 17.66 3.14
C VAL A 212 42.93 17.67 3.32
N GLU A 213 43.65 18.42 2.49
CA GLU A 213 45.11 18.48 2.56
C GLU A 213 45.60 19.23 3.82
N PRO A 214 46.78 18.88 4.37
CA PRO A 214 47.44 19.68 5.38
C PRO A 214 47.69 21.11 4.85
N GLY A 215 47.16 22.12 5.53
CA GLY A 215 47.24 23.53 5.10
C GLY A 215 46.09 23.99 4.20
N SER A 216 45.09 23.13 3.97
CA SER A 216 43.87 23.52 3.26
C SER A 216 43.12 24.66 3.96
N PRO A 217 42.57 25.65 3.23
CA PRO A 217 41.76 26.73 3.80
C PRO A 217 40.46 26.23 4.44
N LEU A 218 40.11 24.95 4.21
CA LEU A 218 38.95 24.29 4.79
C LEU A 218 39.16 23.91 6.26
N VAL A 219 40.42 23.76 6.69
CA VAL A 219 40.78 23.30 8.02
C VAL A 219 40.39 24.33 9.06
N GLY A 220 39.74 23.87 10.14
CA GLY A 220 39.32 24.73 11.25
C GLY A 220 38.02 25.50 10.99
N ARG A 221 37.40 25.32 9.82
CA ARG A 221 36.10 25.90 9.46
C ARG A 221 35.02 24.83 9.42
N SER A 222 33.78 25.25 9.65
CA SER A 222 32.63 24.36 9.57
C SER A 222 32.30 23.96 8.13
N VAL A 223 31.54 22.88 7.97
CA VAL A 223 31.02 22.42 6.67
C VAL A 223 30.17 23.50 5.99
N SER A 224 29.40 24.26 6.78
CA SER A 224 28.61 25.39 6.27
C SER A 224 29.47 26.57 5.85
N GLU A 225 30.47 26.94 6.65
CA GLU A 225 31.43 28.02 6.33
C GLU A 225 32.25 27.72 5.08
N ASN A 226 32.53 26.43 4.84
CA ASN A 226 33.21 25.95 3.65
C ASN A 226 32.29 25.75 2.43
N ASN A 227 31.01 26.11 2.53
CA ASN A 227 30.01 25.97 1.46
C ASN A 227 29.82 24.55 0.90
N LEU A 228 30.28 23.52 1.61
CA LEU A 228 30.20 22.12 1.16
C LEU A 228 28.78 21.57 1.17
N ARG A 229 27.85 22.25 1.87
CA ARG A 229 26.40 21.97 1.84
C ARG A 229 25.65 22.72 0.73
N ALA A 230 26.28 23.73 0.11
CA ALA A 230 25.67 24.55 -0.94
C ALA A 230 25.93 24.00 -2.35
N LEU A 231 26.69 22.90 -2.46
CA LEU A 231 26.96 22.22 -3.73
C LEU A 231 25.65 21.77 -4.38
N ARG A 232 25.52 22.05 -5.68
CA ARG A 232 24.24 21.91 -6.40
C ARG A 232 23.91 20.47 -6.79
N LYS A 233 24.93 19.69 -7.15
CA LYS A 233 24.81 18.31 -7.67
C LYS A 233 25.56 17.26 -6.81
N LEU A 234 26.23 17.70 -5.74
CA LEU A 234 27.00 16.85 -4.84
C LEU A 234 26.58 17.11 -3.40
N PHE A 235 26.58 16.06 -2.59
CA PHE A 235 26.24 16.14 -1.18
C PHE A 235 27.33 15.47 -0.36
N LEU A 236 27.80 16.15 0.69
CA LEU A 236 28.68 15.54 1.67
C LEU A 236 27.88 14.52 2.50
N ALA A 237 28.11 13.23 2.23
CA ALA A 237 27.45 12.12 2.88
C ALA A 237 28.15 11.76 4.20
N GLU A 238 29.47 11.63 4.15
CA GLU A 238 30.28 11.16 5.27
C GLU A 238 31.60 11.93 5.42
N VAL A 239 32.13 11.91 6.64
CA VAL A 239 33.49 12.34 6.98
C VAL A 239 34.15 11.21 7.74
N ILE A 240 35.29 10.72 7.26
CA ILE A 240 36.07 9.67 7.91
C ILE A 240 37.31 10.32 8.53
N ARG A 241 37.43 10.22 9.85
CA ARG A 241 38.56 10.73 10.64
C ARG A 241 39.10 9.61 11.51
N ASP A 242 40.41 9.34 11.42
CA ASP A 242 41.10 8.32 12.22
C ASP A 242 40.46 6.91 12.19
N GLY A 243 39.82 6.56 11.07
CA GLY A 243 39.13 5.28 10.89
C GLY A 243 37.68 5.25 11.39
N GLU A 244 37.20 6.32 12.05
CA GLU A 244 35.80 6.48 12.41
C GLU A 244 35.01 7.20 11.30
N THR A 245 33.93 6.58 10.84
CA THR A 245 33.00 7.18 9.88
C THR A 245 31.93 7.97 10.62
N LYS A 246 31.83 9.27 10.31
CA LYS A 246 30.71 10.12 10.72
C LYS A 246 29.75 10.26 9.55
N THR A 247 28.52 9.82 9.74
CA THR A 247 27.40 9.98 8.81
C THR A 247 26.55 11.18 9.23
N SER A 248 25.73 11.74 8.33
CA SER A 248 24.78 12.82 8.67
C SER A 248 25.48 14.07 9.28
N ILE A 249 26.60 14.47 8.69
CA ILE A 249 27.43 15.63 9.07
C ILE A 249 26.64 16.91 9.36
N ASP A 250 26.76 17.44 10.56
CA ASP A 250 26.15 18.70 11.03
C ASP A 250 26.67 19.92 10.24
N PRO A 251 25.88 20.99 9.98
CA PRO A 251 26.42 22.18 9.32
C PRO A 251 27.58 22.83 10.08
N ASP A 252 27.61 22.72 11.40
CA ASP A 252 28.65 23.28 12.27
C ASP A 252 29.84 22.34 12.46
N PHE A 253 29.84 21.19 11.77
CA PHE A 253 30.93 20.22 11.84
C PHE A 253 32.24 20.82 11.33
N VAL A 254 33.25 20.92 12.19
CA VAL A 254 34.56 21.49 11.86
C VAL A 254 35.48 20.47 11.19
N LEU A 255 35.98 20.83 10.00
CA LEU A 255 36.90 20.01 9.23
C LEU A 255 38.33 20.11 9.76
N MET A 256 39.05 18.99 9.74
CA MET A 256 40.45 18.89 10.14
C MET A 256 41.31 18.42 8.97
N ALA A 257 42.61 18.70 9.05
CA ALA A 257 43.57 18.18 8.08
C ALA A 257 43.50 16.65 8.06
N ARG A 258 43.59 16.07 6.86
CA ARG A 258 43.51 14.62 6.58
C ARG A 258 42.12 14.00 6.73
N ASP A 259 41.08 14.78 7.01
CA ASP A 259 39.71 14.30 6.91
C ASP A 259 39.45 13.76 5.50
N ARG A 260 38.81 12.60 5.41
CA ARG A 260 38.33 12.04 4.15
C ARG A 260 36.85 12.34 4.03
N LEU A 261 36.50 13.15 3.05
CA LEU A 261 35.16 13.58 2.73
C LEU A 261 34.60 12.67 1.65
N LEU A 262 33.47 12.04 1.93
CA LEU A 262 32.77 11.22 0.95
C LEU A 262 31.58 12.00 0.41
N PHE A 263 31.63 12.33 -0.88
CA PHE A 263 30.55 12.99 -1.59
C PHE A 263 29.76 11.98 -2.40
N CYS A 264 28.43 12.11 -2.39
CA CYS A 264 27.54 11.38 -3.28
C CYS A 264 26.86 12.35 -4.25
N GLY A 265 26.68 11.94 -5.49
CA GLY A 265 25.93 12.72 -6.47
C GLY A 265 26.30 12.40 -7.91
N ASP A 266 26.24 13.41 -8.76
CA ASP A 266 26.46 13.27 -10.19
C ASP A 266 27.97 13.26 -10.52
N VAL A 267 28.41 12.26 -11.31
CA VAL A 267 29.81 12.10 -11.78
C VAL A 267 30.27 13.32 -12.55
N GLU A 268 29.37 13.98 -13.26
CA GLU A 268 29.68 15.19 -14.03
C GLU A 268 30.15 16.36 -13.13
N SER A 269 29.95 16.25 -11.81
CA SER A 269 30.29 17.30 -10.84
C SER A 269 31.66 17.12 -10.17
N VAL A 270 32.46 16.13 -10.60
CA VAL A 270 33.85 15.96 -10.12
C VAL A 270 34.66 17.24 -10.27
N ALA A 271 34.47 17.97 -11.38
CA ALA A 271 35.15 19.23 -11.65
C ALA A 271 34.90 20.28 -10.54
N THR A 272 33.69 20.33 -9.98
CA THR A 272 33.34 21.27 -8.90
C THR A 272 34.13 20.99 -7.61
N LEU A 273 34.45 19.73 -7.32
CA LEU A 273 35.30 19.38 -6.17
C LEU A 273 36.78 19.69 -6.42
N GLN A 274 37.24 19.56 -7.67
CA GLN A 274 38.61 19.91 -8.06
C GLN A 274 38.89 21.41 -7.96
N GLU A 275 37.86 22.24 -8.10
CA GLU A 275 37.97 23.70 -7.95
C GLU A 275 38.14 24.15 -6.49
N ILE A 276 37.82 23.29 -5.51
CA ILE A 276 37.94 23.63 -4.09
C ILE A 276 39.40 23.53 -3.65
N GLN A 277 40.00 24.67 -3.34
CA GLN A 277 41.39 24.74 -2.89
C GLN A 277 41.63 23.93 -1.61
N GLY A 278 42.69 23.10 -1.63
CA GLY A 278 43.07 22.26 -0.51
C GLY A 278 42.24 20.98 -0.36
N LEU A 279 41.47 20.60 -1.39
CA LEU A 279 40.81 19.31 -1.51
C LEU A 279 41.53 18.48 -2.59
N THR A 280 41.90 17.24 -2.28
CA THR A 280 42.48 16.29 -3.25
C THR A 280 41.54 15.13 -3.47
N LEU A 281 41.14 14.90 -4.72
CA LEU A 281 40.31 13.76 -5.08
C LEU A 281 41.14 12.49 -5.16
N PHE A 282 40.67 11.45 -4.49
CA PHE A 282 41.15 10.08 -4.65
C PHE A 282 40.12 9.32 -5.50
N GLY A 283 40.58 8.43 -6.38
CA GLY A 283 39.79 7.86 -7.48
C GLY A 283 38.43 7.26 -7.09
N GLN A 284 37.63 6.93 -8.12
CA GLN A 284 36.31 6.31 -7.96
C GLN A 284 36.42 5.03 -7.13
N HIS A 285 35.75 5.00 -5.97
CA HIS A 285 35.62 3.79 -5.17
C HIS A 285 34.27 3.12 -5.45
N HIS A 286 34.32 1.85 -5.83
CA HIS A 286 33.20 0.93 -5.60
C HIS A 286 33.25 0.54 -4.13
N LEU A 287 32.20 0.91 -3.38
CA LEU A 287 32.21 0.85 -1.93
C LEU A 287 31.98 -0.57 -1.43
N ASN A 288 33.06 -1.22 -1.00
CA ASN A 288 32.97 -2.40 -0.15
C ASN A 288 32.79 -1.96 1.32
N GLY A 289 31.63 -2.25 1.92
CA GLY A 289 31.44 -2.20 3.38
C GLY A 289 30.59 -1.05 3.96
N GLN A 290 29.86 -0.28 3.14
CA GLN A 290 28.93 0.75 3.64
C GLN A 290 27.47 0.26 3.68
N SER A 291 26.74 0.63 4.74
CA SER A 291 25.36 0.21 4.99
C SER A 291 24.36 1.15 4.30
N PHE A 292 24.19 1.00 2.99
CA PHE A 292 23.08 1.65 2.29
C PHE A 292 21.76 0.96 2.62
N VAL A 293 20.72 1.76 2.78
CA VAL A 293 19.36 1.24 2.94
C VAL A 293 18.51 1.77 1.80
N GLU A 294 17.99 0.85 1.00
CA GLU A 294 16.96 1.15 0.00
C GLU A 294 15.59 1.15 0.69
N VAL A 295 14.81 2.21 0.48
CA VAL A 295 13.48 2.34 1.06
C VAL A 295 12.49 2.82 0.01
N VAL A 296 11.26 2.33 0.08
CA VAL A 296 10.17 2.79 -0.78
C VAL A 296 9.27 3.74 0.01
N VAL A 297 8.99 4.92 -0.53
CA VAL A 297 8.10 5.91 0.10
C VAL A 297 6.68 5.33 0.17
N SER A 298 6.11 5.27 1.38
CA SER A 298 4.76 4.76 1.62
C SER A 298 3.69 5.72 1.10
N SER A 299 2.52 5.21 0.69
CA SER A 299 1.35 6.03 0.36
C SER A 299 0.84 6.88 1.52
N SER A 300 1.13 6.46 2.75
CA SER A 300 0.78 7.19 3.97
C SER A 300 1.82 8.23 4.38
N ALA A 301 2.95 8.34 3.66
CA ALA A 301 4.06 9.19 4.07
C ALA A 301 3.65 10.67 4.13
N SER A 302 3.97 11.31 5.24
CA SER A 302 3.57 12.69 5.54
C SER A 302 4.36 13.74 4.77
N PHE A 303 5.46 13.34 4.12
CA PHE A 303 6.26 14.18 3.22
C PHE A 303 5.98 13.92 1.74
N CYS A 304 4.99 13.07 1.40
CA CYS A 304 4.54 12.98 0.01
C CYS A 304 4.11 14.36 -0.53
N ASN A 305 4.43 14.61 -1.79
CA ASN A 305 4.20 15.86 -2.51
C ASN A 305 4.97 17.08 -1.96
N LYS A 306 6.00 16.87 -1.13
CA LYS A 306 6.96 17.90 -0.75
C LYS A 306 8.28 17.65 -1.48
N THR A 307 9.05 18.71 -1.72
CA THR A 307 10.42 18.54 -2.22
C THR A 307 11.32 17.96 -1.14
N LEU A 308 12.36 17.23 -1.52
CA LEU A 308 13.32 16.68 -0.56
C LEU A 308 13.85 17.77 0.40
N LYS A 309 14.14 18.97 -0.12
CA LYS A 309 14.59 20.13 0.66
C LYS A 309 13.52 20.65 1.63
N THR A 310 12.29 20.86 1.17
CA THR A 310 11.20 21.39 2.04
C THR A 310 10.68 20.37 3.04
N SER A 311 10.93 19.08 2.81
CA SER A 311 10.61 18.02 3.77
C SER A 311 11.54 17.99 4.98
N HIS A 312 12.66 18.73 4.94
CA HIS A 312 13.73 18.69 5.93
C HIS A 312 14.18 17.24 6.20
N PHE A 313 14.31 16.44 5.14
CA PHE A 313 14.48 14.99 5.22
C PHE A 313 15.62 14.57 6.15
N ARG A 314 16.78 15.21 6.00
CA ARG A 314 17.99 14.92 6.79
C ARG A 314 17.76 15.14 8.28
N ASP A 315 17.21 16.28 8.64
CA ASP A 315 16.97 16.64 10.05
C ASP A 315 15.85 15.77 10.65
N ARG A 316 14.84 15.45 9.84
CA ARG A 316 13.70 14.66 10.29
C ARG A 316 14.05 13.19 10.52
N PHE A 317 14.77 12.56 9.58
CA PHE A 317 15.02 11.13 9.59
C PHE A 317 16.46 10.76 10.01
N ASP A 318 17.36 11.73 10.16
CA ASP A 318 18.80 11.46 10.32
C ASP A 318 19.32 10.54 9.21
N ALA A 319 18.99 10.86 7.95
CA ALA A 319 19.39 10.08 6.79
C ALA A 319 19.67 11.00 5.59
N VAL A 320 20.68 10.66 4.80
CA VAL A 320 21.02 11.37 3.57
C VAL A 320 20.50 10.58 2.38
N VAL A 321 19.68 11.22 1.55
CA VAL A 321 19.21 10.63 0.28
C VAL A 321 20.30 10.78 -0.76
N VAL A 322 20.82 9.66 -1.24
CA VAL A 322 21.92 9.63 -2.21
C VAL A 322 21.43 9.38 -3.64
N ALA A 323 20.27 8.74 -3.79
CA ALA A 323 19.59 8.57 -5.06
C ALA A 323 18.06 8.50 -4.86
N ILE A 324 17.33 8.98 -5.88
CA ILE A 324 15.88 8.85 -5.97
C ILE A 324 15.55 8.19 -7.30
N ARG A 325 14.75 7.13 -7.24
CA ARG A 325 14.21 6.43 -8.41
C ARG A 325 12.69 6.43 -8.37
N ARG A 326 12.07 6.52 -9.55
CA ARG A 326 10.62 6.41 -9.73
C ARG A 326 10.33 5.32 -10.75
N GLY A 327 10.03 4.13 -10.24
CA GLY A 327 10.00 2.91 -11.06
C GLY A 327 11.38 2.63 -11.66
N HIS A 328 11.45 2.63 -12.99
CA HIS A 328 12.69 2.43 -13.75
C HIS A 328 13.54 3.70 -13.96
N GLU A 329 12.98 4.90 -13.77
CA GLU A 329 13.71 6.15 -14.04
C GLU A 329 14.48 6.61 -12.80
N ARG A 330 15.76 6.93 -12.99
CA ARG A 330 16.54 7.69 -12.03
C ARG A 330 16.19 9.16 -12.18
N LEU A 331 15.79 9.80 -11.09
CA LEU A 331 15.47 11.22 -11.13
C LEU A 331 16.77 12.02 -11.03
N GLU A 332 17.17 12.62 -12.15
CA GLU A 332 18.39 13.40 -12.29
C GLU A 332 18.20 14.88 -11.90
N GLY A 333 19.30 15.56 -11.58
CA GLY A 333 19.33 16.96 -11.17
C GLY A 333 19.53 17.16 -9.67
N GLY A 334 19.34 18.40 -9.20
CA GLY A 334 19.52 18.74 -7.79
C GLY A 334 18.48 18.05 -6.92
N LEU A 335 18.86 16.92 -6.29
CA LEU A 335 17.98 16.04 -5.52
C LEU A 335 17.08 16.78 -4.52
N GLY A 336 17.56 17.88 -3.94
CA GLY A 336 16.81 18.74 -3.04
C GLY A 336 15.50 19.30 -3.61
N ASN A 337 15.42 19.52 -4.92
CA ASN A 337 14.24 20.10 -5.58
C ASN A 337 13.24 19.04 -6.08
N ILE A 338 13.58 17.76 -5.97
CA ILE A 338 12.73 16.66 -6.43
C ILE A 338 11.55 16.53 -5.47
N THR A 339 10.33 16.58 -6.02
CA THR A 339 9.09 16.31 -5.29
C THR A 339 8.94 14.82 -5.06
N LEU A 340 8.97 14.41 -3.79
CA LEU A 340 8.84 13.02 -3.37
C LEU A 340 7.38 12.56 -3.54
N THR A 341 7.18 11.43 -4.19
CA THR A 341 5.86 10.79 -4.33
C THR A 341 5.85 9.41 -3.70
N ALA A 342 4.67 8.93 -3.34
CA ALA A 342 4.50 7.55 -2.91
C ALA A 342 4.99 6.60 -4.01
N GLY A 343 5.72 5.55 -3.63
CA GLY A 343 6.35 4.62 -4.56
C GLY A 343 7.75 5.03 -5.05
N ASP A 344 8.25 6.22 -4.70
CA ASP A 344 9.64 6.57 -4.97
C ASP A 344 10.57 5.66 -4.15
N THR A 345 11.60 5.14 -4.79
CA THR A 345 12.69 4.41 -4.14
C THR A 345 13.77 5.41 -3.76
N LEU A 346 14.11 5.47 -2.49
CA LEU A 346 15.21 6.27 -1.97
C LEU A 346 16.34 5.34 -1.56
N VAL A 347 17.54 5.62 -2.03
CA VAL A 347 18.76 5.02 -1.49
C VAL A 347 19.27 5.97 -0.42
N LEU A 348 19.40 5.46 0.81
CA LEU A 348 19.74 6.24 1.99
C LEU A 348 21.08 5.83 2.55
N VAL A 349 21.83 6.82 3.04
CA VAL A 349 22.87 6.63 4.06
C VAL A 349 22.22 6.94 5.41
N PRO A 350 21.89 5.92 6.22
CA PRO A 350 21.27 6.12 7.52
C PRO A 350 22.31 6.64 8.53
N GLY A 351 21.92 7.64 9.31
CA GLY A 351 22.61 8.03 10.53
C GLY A 351 22.24 7.13 11.71
N LYS A 352 22.88 7.35 12.86
CA LYS A 352 22.69 6.51 14.05
C LYS A 352 21.23 6.54 14.55
N ARG A 353 20.53 7.67 14.39
CA ARG A 353 19.13 7.81 14.82
C ARG A 353 18.16 7.16 13.85
N PHE A 354 18.46 7.11 12.55
CA PHE A 354 17.61 6.42 11.59
C PHE A 354 17.43 4.94 11.94
N GLU A 355 18.52 4.28 12.36
CA GLU A 355 18.48 2.88 12.79
C GLU A 355 17.80 2.69 14.15
N SER A 356 18.04 3.57 15.12
CA SER A 356 17.37 3.49 16.43
C SER A 356 15.88 3.80 16.36
N GLU A 357 15.46 4.64 15.41
CA GLU A 357 14.06 5.04 15.16
C GLU A 357 13.42 4.25 14.00
N ARG A 358 14.04 3.16 13.53
CA ARG A 358 13.55 2.32 12.42
C ARG A 358 12.09 1.91 12.56
N GLN A 359 11.63 1.70 13.80
CA GLN A 359 10.23 1.41 14.09
C GLN A 359 9.29 2.60 13.86
N ALA A 360 9.69 3.82 14.20
CA ALA A 360 8.90 5.04 13.96
C ALA A 360 8.77 5.34 12.46
N HIS A 361 9.79 5.00 11.67
CA HIS A 361 9.85 5.26 10.24
C HIS A 361 8.97 4.34 9.37
N ARG A 362 8.43 3.24 9.90
CA ARG A 362 7.58 2.28 9.13
C ARG A 362 6.28 2.86 8.55
N ARG A 363 5.78 3.99 9.07
CA ARG A 363 4.62 4.69 8.49
C ARG A 363 4.99 5.48 7.24
N GLU A 364 6.24 5.91 7.18
CA GLU A 364 6.80 6.80 6.17
C GLU A 364 7.46 6.02 5.03
N PHE A 365 8.12 4.91 5.38
CA PHE A 365 8.81 4.06 4.42
C PHE A 365 8.42 2.59 4.56
N VAL A 366 8.37 1.92 3.42
CA VAL A 366 8.42 0.46 3.31
C VAL A 366 9.89 0.09 3.09
N LEU A 367 10.58 -0.31 4.16
CA LEU A 367 12.02 -0.58 4.14
C LEU A 367 12.36 -1.79 3.27
N ILE A 368 13.31 -1.66 2.35
CA ILE A 368 13.82 -2.73 1.47
C ILE A 368 15.35 -2.71 1.50
N ASN A 369 15.91 -2.88 2.69
CA ASN A 369 16.92 -3.91 2.90
C ASN A 369 17.01 -4.16 4.40
N ASP A 370 17.35 -5.40 4.73
CA ASP A 370 17.48 -5.95 6.08
C ASP A 370 16.18 -6.27 6.84
N LEU A 371 15.16 -6.81 6.14
CA LEU A 371 13.89 -7.22 6.74
C LEU A 371 13.90 -8.61 7.42
N ASP A 372 15.05 -9.10 7.89
CA ASP A 372 15.05 -10.21 8.85
C ASP A 372 14.69 -9.79 10.29
N SER A 373 14.38 -8.51 10.53
CA SER A 373 14.15 -7.95 11.88
C SER A 373 12.71 -7.53 12.22
N SER A 374 11.68 -8.19 11.66
CA SER A 374 10.47 -8.39 12.48
C SER A 374 10.80 -9.57 13.35
N ALA A 375 10.99 -9.38 14.67
CA ALA A 375 11.28 -10.45 15.62
C ALA A 375 10.34 -11.63 15.35
N LYS A 376 10.85 -12.65 14.65
CA LYS A 376 10.04 -13.80 14.25
C LYS A 376 9.67 -14.54 15.51
N LEU A 377 8.39 -14.82 15.67
CA LEU A 377 7.95 -15.63 16.80
C LEU A 377 8.68 -16.98 16.75
N ASP A 378 9.02 -17.49 17.91
CA ASP A 378 9.46 -18.88 18.00
C ASP A 378 8.34 -19.82 17.54
N GLN A 379 8.69 -21.04 17.13
CA GLN A 379 7.77 -22.00 16.53
C GLN A 379 6.52 -22.19 17.39
N SER A 380 6.68 -22.36 18.71
CA SER A 380 5.55 -22.56 19.62
C SER A 380 4.61 -21.35 19.65
N LYS A 381 5.17 -20.13 19.72
CA LYS A 381 4.37 -18.89 19.72
C LYS A 381 3.70 -18.66 18.37
N SER A 382 4.39 -18.95 17.28
CA SER A 382 3.85 -18.89 15.92
C SER A 382 2.65 -19.83 15.76
N THR A 383 2.77 -21.08 16.22
CA THR A 383 1.67 -22.04 16.18
C THR A 383 0.50 -21.60 17.06
N LEU A 384 0.77 -21.05 18.24
CA LEU A 384 -0.27 -20.53 19.14
C LEU A 384 -1.09 -19.40 18.49
N VAL A 385 -0.43 -18.45 17.83
CA VAL A 385 -1.08 -17.36 17.08
C VAL A 385 -1.99 -17.93 16.00
N LEU A 386 -1.48 -18.86 15.19
CA LEU A 386 -2.24 -19.45 14.08
C LEU A 386 -3.43 -20.28 14.57
N LEU A 387 -3.22 -21.14 15.56
CA LEU A 387 -4.29 -21.96 16.13
C LEU A 387 -5.32 -21.10 16.86
N GLY A 388 -4.91 -20.06 17.58
CA GLY A 388 -5.82 -19.13 18.23
C GLY A 388 -6.72 -18.40 17.23
N PHE A 389 -6.13 -17.88 16.15
CA PHE A 389 -6.90 -17.21 15.10
C PHE A 389 -7.83 -18.19 14.36
N ALA A 390 -7.33 -19.38 14.01
CA ALA A 390 -8.14 -20.43 13.39
C ALA A 390 -9.29 -20.90 14.29
N ALA A 391 -9.05 -20.99 15.61
CA ALA A 391 -10.09 -21.33 16.58
C ALA A 391 -11.17 -20.25 16.66
N VAL A 392 -10.81 -18.96 16.63
CA VAL A 392 -11.79 -17.86 16.58
C VAL A 392 -12.67 -17.98 15.34
N ILE A 393 -12.06 -18.17 14.17
CA ILE A 393 -12.81 -18.33 12.91
C ILE A 393 -13.69 -19.59 12.99
N GLY A 394 -13.15 -20.73 13.40
CA GLY A 394 -13.88 -21.99 13.52
C GLY A 394 -15.08 -21.89 14.47
N CYS A 395 -14.90 -21.31 15.66
CA CYS A 395 -15.99 -21.08 16.61
C CYS A 395 -17.05 -20.11 16.08
N SER A 396 -16.63 -19.09 15.33
CA SER A 396 -17.57 -18.15 14.70
C SER A 396 -18.36 -18.80 13.57
N LEU A 397 -17.74 -19.65 12.76
CA LEU A 397 -18.39 -20.39 11.68
C LEU A 397 -19.41 -21.40 12.21
N LEU A 398 -19.11 -22.04 13.34
CA LEU A 398 -20.03 -22.97 14.02
C LEU A 398 -21.15 -22.25 14.79
N GLY A 399 -21.15 -20.91 14.82
CA GLY A 399 -22.17 -20.11 15.50
C GLY A 399 -22.05 -20.09 17.03
N TYR A 400 -20.97 -20.64 17.61
CA TYR A 400 -20.79 -20.67 19.06
C TYR A 400 -20.52 -19.28 19.65
N VAL A 401 -19.72 -18.46 18.95
CA VAL A 401 -19.31 -17.13 19.42
C VAL A 401 -19.26 -16.15 18.25
N PRO A 402 -19.93 -14.98 18.32
CA PRO A 402 -19.78 -13.92 17.33
C PRO A 402 -18.32 -13.53 17.10
N ILE A 403 -17.92 -13.32 15.85
CA ILE A 403 -16.53 -13.04 15.45
C ILE A 403 -15.92 -11.88 16.26
N ILE A 404 -16.67 -10.81 16.51
CA ILE A 404 -16.22 -9.65 17.29
C ILE A 404 -15.78 -10.03 18.70
N LYS A 405 -16.51 -10.92 19.37
CA LYS A 405 -16.18 -11.41 20.72
C LYS A 405 -14.95 -12.30 20.69
N GLY A 406 -14.89 -13.21 19.71
CA GLY A 406 -13.73 -14.10 19.52
C GLY A 406 -12.44 -13.32 19.24
N LEU A 407 -12.49 -12.33 18.35
CA LEU A 407 -11.34 -11.49 18.02
C LEU A 407 -10.92 -10.59 19.18
N SER A 408 -11.88 -10.07 19.95
CA SER A 408 -11.58 -9.28 21.16
C SER A 408 -10.81 -10.12 22.18
N LEU A 409 -11.28 -11.35 22.43
CA LEU A 409 -10.61 -12.29 23.33
C LEU A 409 -9.21 -12.67 22.80
N TYR A 410 -9.11 -12.96 21.51
CA TYR A 410 -7.83 -13.27 20.87
C TYR A 410 -6.83 -12.13 20.98
N LEU A 411 -7.24 -10.90 20.66
CA LEU A 411 -6.37 -9.72 20.74
C LEU A 411 -5.92 -9.48 22.19
N LEU A 412 -6.83 -9.62 23.16
CA LEU A 412 -6.50 -9.53 24.59
C LEU A 412 -5.46 -10.59 24.99
N ALA A 413 -5.66 -11.85 24.59
CA ALA A 413 -4.72 -12.93 24.86
C ALA A 413 -3.33 -12.64 24.25
N MET A 414 -3.27 -12.13 23.01
CA MET A 414 -2.01 -11.77 22.36
C MET A 414 -1.28 -10.61 23.06
N ILE A 415 -2.02 -9.67 23.65
CA ILE A 415 -1.43 -8.58 24.46
C ILE A 415 -0.88 -9.13 25.77
N VAL A 416 -1.66 -9.94 26.49
CA VAL A 416 -1.27 -10.53 27.79
C VAL A 416 -0.04 -11.43 27.63
N MET A 417 0.06 -12.19 26.54
CA MET A 417 1.21 -13.03 26.22
C MET A 417 2.44 -12.25 25.73
N GLY A 418 2.34 -10.92 25.58
CA GLY A 418 3.42 -10.06 25.08
C GLY A 418 3.75 -10.29 23.60
N ILE A 419 2.86 -10.91 22.82
CA ILE A 419 3.02 -11.11 21.38
C ILE A 419 2.75 -9.80 20.63
N ILE A 420 1.72 -9.05 21.06
CA ILE A 420 1.42 -7.70 20.57
C ILE A 420 1.64 -6.70 21.71
N GLN A 421 2.37 -5.63 21.45
CA GLN A 421 2.53 -4.53 22.41
C GLN A 421 1.44 -3.47 22.20
N VAL A 422 0.99 -2.82 23.28
CA VAL A 422 -0.05 -1.76 23.20
C VAL A 422 0.40 -0.58 22.31
N GLY A 423 1.69 -0.24 22.32
CA GLY A 423 2.24 0.78 21.42
C GLY A 423 2.11 0.40 19.94
N GLU A 424 2.21 -0.89 19.62
CA GLU A 424 2.01 -1.40 18.27
C GLU A 424 0.56 -1.27 17.83
N ILE A 425 -0.41 -1.58 18.71
CA ILE A 425 -1.85 -1.40 18.45
C ILE A 425 -2.16 0.06 18.13
N ARG A 426 -1.68 1.00 18.96
CA ARG A 426 -1.87 2.45 18.72
C ARG A 426 -1.31 2.88 17.38
N ARG A 427 -0.14 2.34 16.98
CA ARG A 427 0.50 2.67 15.71
C ARG A 427 -0.18 2.01 14.50
N ARG A 428 -0.74 0.82 14.67
CA ARG A 428 -1.37 0.02 13.61
C ARG A 428 -2.88 0.24 13.48
N PHE A 429 -3.46 1.04 14.38
CA PHE A 429 -4.87 1.38 14.31
C PHE A 429 -5.23 2.01 12.95
N PRO A 430 -6.23 1.46 12.22
CA PRO A 430 -6.52 1.87 10.85
C PRO A 430 -7.41 3.12 10.80
N ILE A 431 -6.87 4.26 11.29
CA ILE A 431 -7.62 5.54 11.40
C ILE A 431 -8.26 5.92 10.07
N ASP A 432 -7.51 5.86 8.96
CA ASP A 432 -8.02 6.23 7.64
C ASP A 432 -9.23 5.38 7.23
N ILE A 433 -9.22 4.08 7.51
CA ILE A 433 -10.34 3.18 7.21
C ILE A 433 -11.54 3.51 8.09
N VAL A 434 -11.33 3.72 9.39
CA VAL A 434 -12.41 4.08 10.33
C VAL A 434 -13.12 5.37 9.90
N VAL A 435 -12.34 6.38 9.51
CA VAL A 435 -12.86 7.64 9.02
C VAL A 435 -13.61 7.47 7.70
N ILE A 436 -13.03 6.74 6.72
CA ILE A 436 -13.70 6.49 5.44
C ILE A 436 -15.03 5.78 5.65
N VAL A 437 -15.05 4.69 6.43
CA VAL A 437 -16.26 3.88 6.65
C VAL A 437 -17.32 4.68 7.39
N GLY A 438 -16.99 5.29 8.54
CA GLY A 438 -17.96 6.04 9.33
C GLY A 438 -18.57 7.21 8.57
N SER A 439 -17.75 7.94 7.80
CA SER A 439 -18.23 9.03 6.96
C SER A 439 -19.01 8.56 5.73
N ALA A 440 -18.58 7.47 5.09
CA ALA A 440 -19.30 6.91 3.94
C ALA A 440 -20.65 6.33 4.34
N LEU A 441 -20.76 5.70 5.51
CA LEU A 441 -22.04 5.24 6.08
C LEU A 441 -22.99 6.41 6.27
N SER A 442 -22.48 7.52 6.82
CA SER A 442 -23.24 8.75 7.02
C SER A 442 -23.73 9.35 5.69
N ILE A 443 -22.91 9.31 4.64
CA ILE A 443 -23.30 9.76 3.29
C ILE A 443 -24.31 8.80 2.65
N ALA A 444 -24.13 7.48 2.82
CA ALA A 444 -25.03 6.47 2.29
C ALA A 444 -26.43 6.60 2.89
N GLN A 445 -26.54 6.74 4.22
CA GLN A 445 -27.80 7.01 4.90
C GLN A 445 -28.45 8.29 4.41
N LEU A 446 -27.66 9.35 4.18
CA LEU A 446 -28.16 10.61 3.65
C LEU A 446 -28.69 10.49 2.21
N MET A 447 -28.10 9.64 1.37
CA MET A 447 -28.63 9.34 0.03
C MET A 447 -30.00 8.64 0.10
N ILE A 448 -30.16 7.72 1.06
CA ILE A 448 -31.40 6.98 1.28
C ILE A 448 -32.48 7.93 1.84
N SER A 449 -32.18 8.67 2.91
CA SER A 449 -33.15 9.54 3.59
C SER A 449 -33.61 10.73 2.74
N SER A 450 -32.73 11.30 1.91
CA SER A 450 -33.10 12.36 0.96
C SER A 450 -33.91 11.88 -0.25
N GLY A 451 -34.03 10.55 -0.44
CA GLY A 451 -34.67 9.94 -1.60
C GLY A 451 -33.85 10.06 -2.90
N LEU A 452 -32.59 10.51 -2.83
CA LEU A 452 -31.71 10.57 -4.00
C LEU A 452 -31.48 9.17 -4.60
N SER A 453 -31.33 8.16 -3.75
CA SER A 453 -31.19 6.75 -4.15
C SER A 453 -32.31 6.29 -5.09
N MET A 454 -33.57 6.60 -4.77
CA MET A 454 -34.73 6.21 -5.58
C MET A 454 -34.69 6.89 -6.95
N ARG A 455 -34.37 8.19 -6.99
CA ARG A 455 -34.30 8.97 -8.23
C ARG A 455 -33.13 8.56 -9.12
N MET A 456 -31.99 8.18 -8.53
CA MET A 456 -30.89 7.57 -9.27
C MET A 456 -31.31 6.23 -9.88
N GLY A 457 -32.03 5.40 -9.12
CA GLY A 457 -32.60 4.14 -9.63
C GLY A 457 -33.50 4.36 -10.85
N GLU A 458 -34.43 5.31 -10.78
CA GLU A 458 -35.30 5.70 -11.91
C GLU A 458 -34.50 6.14 -13.14
N MET A 459 -33.52 7.03 -12.95
CA MET A 459 -32.66 7.52 -14.03
C MET A 459 -31.88 6.40 -14.71
N PHE A 460 -31.39 5.43 -13.93
CA PHE A 460 -30.67 4.27 -14.47
C PHE A 460 -31.62 3.29 -15.17
N MET A 461 -32.82 3.06 -14.66
CA MET A 461 -33.82 2.25 -15.36
C MET A 461 -34.16 2.83 -16.73
N GLU A 462 -34.32 4.14 -16.82
CA GLU A 462 -34.54 4.83 -18.10
C GLU A 462 -33.33 4.71 -19.04
N ALA A 463 -32.11 4.91 -18.53
CA ALA A 463 -30.88 4.83 -19.32
C ALA A 463 -30.58 3.41 -19.84
N PHE A 464 -30.93 2.38 -19.07
CA PHE A 464 -30.62 0.97 -19.36
C PHE A 464 -31.83 0.14 -19.79
N ASN A 465 -32.95 0.77 -20.16
CA ASN A 465 -34.24 0.12 -20.46
C ASN A 465 -34.14 -1.04 -21.50
N GLY A 466 -33.13 -1.03 -22.39
CA GLY A 466 -32.86 -2.11 -23.35
C GLY A 466 -31.95 -3.26 -22.88
N TRP A 467 -31.23 -3.10 -21.76
CA TRP A 467 -30.22 -4.05 -21.26
C TRP A 467 -30.64 -4.73 -19.94
N GLY A 468 -31.73 -4.25 -19.32
CA GLY A 468 -32.33 -4.81 -18.11
C GLY A 468 -31.42 -4.78 -16.88
N VAL A 469 -31.79 -5.56 -15.86
CA VAL A 469 -31.08 -5.64 -14.57
C VAL A 469 -29.62 -6.08 -14.74
N PHE A 470 -29.34 -6.95 -15.71
CA PHE A 470 -27.97 -7.37 -16.02
C PHE A 470 -27.10 -6.22 -16.53
N GLY A 471 -27.64 -5.33 -17.38
CA GLY A 471 -26.94 -4.12 -17.81
C GLY A 471 -26.57 -3.20 -16.64
N ALA A 472 -27.47 -3.05 -15.67
CA ALA A 472 -27.21 -2.28 -14.45
C ALA A 472 -26.12 -2.92 -13.58
N LEU A 473 -26.12 -4.26 -13.44
CA LEU A 473 -25.06 -4.99 -12.75
C LEU A 473 -23.69 -4.74 -13.39
N VAL A 474 -23.62 -4.87 -14.73
CA VAL A 474 -22.40 -4.62 -15.51
C VAL A 474 -21.92 -3.18 -15.34
N ALA A 475 -22.82 -2.21 -15.40
CA ALA A 475 -22.49 -0.80 -15.17
C ALA A 475 -21.95 -0.56 -13.74
N THR A 476 -22.59 -1.15 -12.72
CA THR A 476 -22.14 -1.09 -11.32
C THR A 476 -20.71 -1.59 -11.18
N TYR A 477 -20.44 -2.76 -11.76
CA TYR A 477 -19.12 -3.38 -11.72
C TYR A 477 -18.08 -2.49 -12.40
N PHE A 478 -18.33 -2.01 -13.63
CA PHE A 478 -17.35 -1.21 -14.37
C PHE A 478 -17.11 0.17 -13.76
N VAL A 479 -18.15 0.83 -13.24
CA VAL A 479 -17.97 2.08 -12.48
C VAL A 479 -17.05 1.83 -11.29
N THR A 480 -17.28 0.74 -10.55
CA THR A 480 -16.44 0.38 -9.39
C THR A 480 -15.00 0.07 -9.81
N LEU A 481 -14.82 -0.68 -10.90
CA LEU A 481 -13.51 -1.02 -11.45
C LEU A 481 -12.75 0.25 -11.88
N ILE A 482 -13.40 1.17 -12.58
CA ILE A 482 -12.78 2.43 -13.00
C ILE A 482 -12.38 3.25 -11.78
N LEU A 483 -13.26 3.38 -10.79
CA LEU A 483 -12.94 4.09 -9.55
C LEU A 483 -11.76 3.43 -8.83
N THR A 484 -11.70 2.10 -8.74
CA THR A 484 -10.60 1.42 -8.03
C THR A 484 -9.24 1.56 -8.71
N GLU A 485 -9.20 1.83 -10.01
CA GLU A 485 -7.95 2.07 -10.75
C GLU A 485 -7.45 3.52 -10.61
N LEU A 486 -8.36 4.45 -10.33
CA LEU A 486 -8.08 5.89 -10.24
C LEU A 486 -7.82 6.36 -8.81
N VAL A 487 -8.50 5.79 -7.83
CA VAL A 487 -8.40 6.12 -6.40
C VAL A 487 -8.13 4.86 -5.58
N THR A 488 -8.24 4.93 -4.25
CA THR A 488 -8.03 3.76 -3.39
C THR A 488 -9.22 2.81 -3.41
N ASN A 489 -8.98 1.50 -3.37
CA ASN A 489 -10.02 0.45 -3.31
C ASN A 489 -11.12 0.72 -2.26
N ASN A 490 -10.74 1.17 -1.06
CA ASN A 490 -11.67 1.48 0.01
C ASN A 490 -12.61 2.65 -0.34
N ALA A 491 -12.09 3.69 -1.00
CA ALA A 491 -12.89 4.82 -1.46
C ALA A 491 -13.80 4.43 -2.63
N ALA A 492 -13.31 3.59 -3.56
CA ALA A 492 -14.11 3.07 -4.66
C ALA A 492 -15.31 2.25 -4.13
N ALA A 493 -15.09 1.35 -3.18
CA ALA A 493 -16.17 0.61 -2.52
C ALA A 493 -17.17 1.52 -1.82
N ALA A 494 -16.68 2.53 -1.09
CA ALA A 494 -17.53 3.50 -0.38
C ALA A 494 -18.42 4.33 -1.31
N LEU A 495 -17.94 4.67 -2.51
CA LEU A 495 -18.73 5.40 -3.51
C LEU A 495 -19.69 4.49 -4.27
N SER A 496 -19.23 3.31 -4.66
CA SER A 496 -20.00 2.40 -5.49
C SER A 496 -21.09 1.67 -4.73
N PHE A 497 -20.92 1.39 -3.44
CA PHE A 497 -21.90 0.61 -2.68
C PHE A 497 -23.28 1.28 -2.67
N PRO A 498 -23.44 2.57 -2.30
CA PRO A 498 -24.75 3.22 -2.31
C PRO A 498 -25.37 3.24 -3.71
N ILE A 499 -24.55 3.39 -4.75
CA ILE A 499 -24.98 3.39 -6.16
C ILE A 499 -25.53 2.01 -6.55
N GLY A 500 -24.79 0.95 -6.26
CA GLY A 500 -25.19 -0.45 -6.49
C GLY A 500 -26.46 -0.84 -5.73
N TYR A 501 -26.51 -0.51 -4.44
CA TYR A 501 -27.68 -0.76 -3.60
C TYR A 501 -28.93 -0.02 -4.13
N SER A 502 -28.78 1.26 -4.49
CA SER A 502 -29.87 2.07 -5.03
C SER A 502 -30.40 1.52 -6.36
N MET A 503 -29.52 0.98 -7.22
CA MET A 503 -29.95 0.32 -8.46
C MET A 503 -30.77 -0.93 -8.17
N ALA A 504 -30.34 -1.78 -7.24
CA ALA A 504 -31.11 -2.98 -6.89
C ALA A 504 -32.52 -2.63 -6.39
N ILE A 505 -32.62 -1.65 -5.48
CA ILE A 505 -33.91 -1.17 -4.96
C ILE A 505 -34.76 -0.55 -6.08
N GLY A 506 -34.16 0.24 -6.97
CA GLY A 506 -34.86 0.83 -8.11
C GLY A 506 -35.47 -0.22 -9.05
N TYR A 507 -34.73 -1.28 -9.34
CA TYR A 507 -35.20 -2.41 -10.15
C TYR A 507 -36.12 -3.38 -9.39
N GLY A 508 -36.27 -3.24 -8.08
CA GLY A 508 -37.08 -4.13 -7.24
C GLY A 508 -36.51 -5.56 -7.12
N VAL A 509 -35.19 -5.70 -7.18
CA VAL A 509 -34.46 -6.98 -7.16
C VAL A 509 -33.63 -7.13 -5.88
N ASP A 510 -33.14 -8.34 -5.61
CA ASP A 510 -32.21 -8.59 -4.50
C ASP A 510 -30.96 -7.69 -4.64
N PRO A 511 -30.51 -6.97 -3.57
CA PRO A 511 -29.29 -6.17 -3.60
C PRO A 511 -27.98 -6.96 -3.67
N MET A 512 -27.99 -8.23 -3.28
CA MET A 512 -26.78 -9.07 -3.15
C MET A 512 -25.93 -9.17 -4.42
N PRO A 513 -26.49 -9.32 -5.64
CA PRO A 513 -25.70 -9.34 -6.88
C PRO A 513 -24.93 -8.03 -7.08
N PHE A 514 -25.58 -6.89 -6.82
CA PHE A 514 -24.97 -5.56 -6.92
C PHE A 514 -23.90 -5.34 -5.85
N ILE A 515 -24.16 -5.79 -4.61
CA ILE A 515 -23.18 -5.76 -3.52
C ILE A 515 -21.94 -6.58 -3.90
N MET A 516 -22.11 -7.77 -4.47
CA MET A 516 -21.01 -8.60 -4.94
C MET A 516 -20.27 -7.97 -6.14
N ALA A 517 -20.99 -7.29 -7.04
CA ALA A 517 -20.36 -6.55 -8.14
C ALA A 517 -19.46 -5.43 -7.62
N VAL A 518 -19.88 -4.70 -6.58
CA VAL A 518 -19.04 -3.70 -5.91
C VAL A 518 -17.86 -4.37 -5.19
N LEU A 519 -18.06 -5.51 -4.53
CA LEU A 519 -17.01 -6.24 -3.81
C LEU A 519 -15.87 -6.69 -4.72
N PHE A 520 -16.22 -7.36 -5.81
CA PHE A 520 -15.22 -7.81 -6.78
C PHE A 520 -14.68 -6.64 -7.62
N GLY A 521 -15.51 -5.66 -7.99
CA GLY A 521 -15.09 -4.48 -8.75
C GLY A 521 -14.08 -3.63 -8.00
N ALA A 522 -14.28 -3.39 -6.70
CA ALA A 522 -13.36 -2.60 -5.86
C ALA A 522 -12.08 -3.37 -5.49
N SER A 523 -11.99 -4.65 -5.85
CA SER A 523 -10.78 -5.46 -5.71
C SER A 523 -10.03 -5.63 -7.04
N ALA A 524 -10.60 -5.17 -8.16
CA ALA A 524 -10.09 -5.38 -9.52
C ALA A 524 -8.95 -4.42 -9.91
N SER A 525 -8.04 -4.10 -8.99
CA SER A 525 -6.95 -3.14 -9.20
C SER A 525 -5.72 -3.81 -9.84
N PHE A 526 -5.76 -4.05 -11.14
CA PHE A 526 -4.69 -4.73 -11.88
C PHE A 526 -3.98 -3.83 -12.89
N ILE A 527 -4.66 -2.82 -13.43
CA ILE A 527 -4.23 -2.05 -14.60
C ILE A 527 -3.27 -0.91 -14.18
N SER A 528 -3.53 -0.27 -13.05
CA SER A 528 -2.76 0.86 -12.52
C SER A 528 -1.90 0.45 -11.31
N PRO A 529 -0.64 0.91 -11.24
CA PRO A 529 0.19 0.73 -10.06
C PRO A 529 -0.23 1.66 -8.91
N TYR A 530 -1.01 2.71 -9.19
CA TYR A 530 -1.34 3.77 -8.22
C TYR A 530 -2.62 3.50 -7.44
N GLY A 531 -3.55 2.71 -7.99
CA GLY A 531 -4.85 2.42 -7.34
C GLY A 531 -4.69 1.60 -6.05
N TYR A 532 -3.61 0.82 -5.94
CA TYR A 532 -3.41 -0.09 -4.82
C TYR A 532 -1.97 -0.14 -4.30
N GLN A 533 -1.81 -0.15 -2.97
CA GLN A 533 -0.52 -0.03 -2.30
C GLN A 533 0.44 -1.19 -2.62
N THR A 534 -0.06 -2.42 -2.82
CA THR A 534 0.81 -3.55 -3.18
C THR A 534 1.40 -3.41 -4.57
N ASN A 535 0.59 -2.91 -5.52
CA ASN A 535 1.05 -2.65 -6.88
C ASN A 535 2.09 -1.52 -6.89
N LEU A 536 1.86 -0.44 -6.13
CA LEU A 536 2.81 0.66 -6.03
C LEU A 536 4.18 0.19 -5.51
N LEU A 537 4.17 -0.68 -4.50
CA LEU A 537 5.38 -1.28 -3.96
C LEU A 537 6.09 -2.15 -5.00
N VAL A 538 5.35 -3.02 -5.67
CA VAL A 538 5.91 -3.90 -6.70
C VAL A 538 6.41 -3.13 -7.91
N TYR A 539 5.72 -2.07 -8.31
CA TYR A 539 6.12 -1.15 -9.38
C TYR A 539 7.50 -0.54 -9.12
N SER A 540 7.68 -0.06 -7.90
CA SER A 540 8.92 0.54 -7.41
C SER A 540 10.07 -0.48 -7.36
N VAL A 541 9.81 -1.64 -6.76
CA VAL A 541 10.82 -2.66 -6.45
C VAL A 541 11.23 -3.49 -7.65
N GLY A 542 10.31 -3.76 -8.55
CA GLY A 542 10.55 -4.54 -9.77
C GLY A 542 11.03 -3.71 -10.94
N ASN A 543 11.31 -2.42 -10.72
CA ASN A 543 11.78 -1.47 -11.73
C ASN A 543 10.84 -1.42 -12.95
N TYR A 544 9.53 -1.53 -12.71
CA TYR A 544 8.56 -1.62 -13.81
C TYR A 544 8.24 -0.26 -14.41
N GLN A 545 7.71 -0.31 -15.62
CA GLN A 545 7.12 0.81 -16.34
C GLN A 545 5.59 0.69 -16.32
N MET A 546 4.87 1.80 -16.54
CA MET A 546 3.41 1.79 -16.63
C MET A 546 2.91 0.82 -17.72
N LYS A 547 3.65 0.70 -18.82
CA LYS A 547 3.32 -0.23 -19.92
C LYS A 547 3.34 -1.70 -19.49
N ASP A 548 4.18 -2.07 -18.50
CA ASP A 548 4.24 -3.45 -18.01
C ASP A 548 2.97 -3.81 -17.24
N TYR A 549 2.49 -2.86 -16.42
CA TYR A 549 1.21 -2.97 -15.73
C TYR A 549 0.03 -3.03 -16.71
N LEU A 550 -0.01 -2.17 -17.73
CA LEU A 550 -1.05 -2.24 -18.75
C LEU A 550 -1.04 -3.58 -19.51
N ARG A 551 0.15 -4.05 -19.90
CA ARG A 551 0.33 -5.26 -20.71
C ARG A 551 -0.13 -6.53 -20.00
N ILE A 552 0.07 -6.61 -18.68
CA ILE A 552 -0.26 -7.80 -17.88
C ILE A 552 -1.60 -7.63 -17.16
N GLY A 553 -1.88 -6.43 -16.65
CA GLY A 553 -3.07 -6.08 -15.91
C GLY A 553 -4.35 -6.08 -16.75
N VAL A 554 -4.31 -5.59 -18.00
CA VAL A 554 -5.51 -5.58 -18.87
C VAL A 554 -6.02 -7.00 -19.18
N PRO A 555 -5.19 -7.95 -19.66
CA PRO A 555 -5.65 -9.33 -19.88
C PRO A 555 -6.22 -10.00 -18.62
N ILE A 556 -5.59 -9.79 -17.46
CA ILE A 556 -6.05 -10.32 -16.18
C ILE A 556 -7.38 -9.70 -15.77
N SER A 557 -7.51 -8.38 -15.90
CA SER A 557 -8.73 -7.64 -15.61
C SER A 557 -9.89 -8.11 -16.49
N ILE A 558 -9.65 -8.41 -17.78
CA ILE A 558 -10.67 -8.97 -18.69
C ILE A 558 -11.14 -10.35 -18.21
N VAL A 559 -10.22 -11.27 -17.91
CA VAL A 559 -10.58 -12.62 -17.42
C VAL A 559 -11.31 -12.54 -16.09
N TYR A 560 -10.78 -11.75 -15.16
CA TYR A 560 -11.39 -11.51 -13.86
C TYR A 560 -12.82 -10.95 -14.02
N SER A 561 -12.99 -9.91 -14.84
CA SER A 561 -14.29 -9.28 -15.08
C SER A 561 -15.29 -10.24 -15.73
N GLY A 562 -14.86 -11.03 -16.71
CA GLY A 562 -15.70 -12.01 -17.37
C GLY A 562 -16.19 -13.10 -16.41
N LEU A 563 -15.30 -13.60 -15.54
CA LEU A 563 -15.66 -14.58 -14.51
C LEU A 563 -16.58 -14.00 -13.45
N VAL A 564 -16.30 -12.78 -12.97
CA VAL A 564 -17.14 -12.11 -11.97
C VAL A 564 -18.54 -11.85 -12.51
N LEU A 565 -18.66 -11.23 -13.68
CA LEU A 565 -19.95 -10.86 -14.26
C LEU A 565 -20.80 -12.07 -14.68
N SER A 566 -20.18 -13.21 -15.02
CA SER A 566 -20.89 -14.44 -15.32
C SER A 566 -21.31 -15.23 -14.08
N LEU A 567 -20.48 -15.26 -13.05
CA LEU A 567 -20.74 -16.06 -11.85
C LEU A 567 -21.58 -15.34 -10.80
N ILE A 568 -21.57 -14.00 -10.75
CA ILE A 568 -22.42 -13.26 -9.80
C ILE A 568 -23.90 -13.63 -9.97
N PRO A 569 -24.54 -13.49 -11.15
CA PRO A 569 -25.95 -13.83 -11.31
C PRO A 569 -26.28 -15.32 -11.07
N TYR A 570 -25.27 -16.19 -11.22
CA TYR A 570 -25.42 -17.63 -11.01
C TYR A 570 -25.49 -17.99 -9.53
N PHE A 571 -24.61 -17.40 -8.69
CA PHE A 571 -24.61 -17.65 -7.24
C PHE A 571 -25.54 -16.73 -6.46
N PHE A 572 -25.82 -15.54 -7.00
CA PHE A 572 -26.67 -14.51 -6.44
C PHE A 572 -27.64 -14.05 -7.54
N PRO A 573 -28.80 -14.71 -7.68
CA PRO A 573 -29.82 -14.30 -8.64
C PRO A 573 -30.45 -12.95 -8.25
N PHE A 574 -31.00 -12.25 -9.23
CA PHE A 574 -31.74 -10.99 -9.06
C PHE A 574 -33.07 -11.20 -8.33
#